data_AF-A0A067CNS5-F1
#
_entry.id   AF-A0A067CNS5-F1
#
_cell.length_a   1.000
_cell.length_b   1.000
_cell.length_c   1.000
_cell.angle_alpha   90.00
_cell.angle_beta   90.00
_cell.angle_gamma   90.00
#
_symmetry.space_group_name_H-M   'P 1'
#
loop_
_entity.id
_entity.type
_entity.pdbx_description
1 polymer ?
#
loop_
_entity_poly.entity_id
_entity_poly.type
_entity_poly.pdbx_seq_one_letter_code
_entity_poly.pdbx_strand_id
1 'polypeptide(L)'
;MATKAATTTTTTTSNDSPRDSTDSESPVEETAKAMDAKRLLKRNQQRDFRRKVNQQLEFLRRRVAELEAELEMRKKGRSMLLPWSHVEQALRHDLAECQATNTDLNATVRARVALTHAMTKWLQSIYQPIERGPNELPTWFRAGLCDNDEARRAVCDWITQHMYYHTDSVLQRMGFHPSDQSPMQEFVFDTSKGYIEYIYRDRCIHYASLDRVLEAYRRLCHTSTMPFVAANRQRLDASILGDEFIYSRHHAVNDNLVHREFVSENRVVFVQHSIHDDPSTR
;
A
#
# COMPACT_ATOMS: atom_id res chain seq x y z
N MET A 1 -38.05 29.61 71.47
CA MET A 1 -38.79 28.32 71.50
C MET A 1 -37.76 27.24 71.77
N ALA A 2 -37.50 26.95 73.05
CA ALA A 2 -38.11 25.89 73.87
C ALA A 2 -37.09 24.72 73.98
N THR A 3 -36.14 24.80 74.91
CA THR A 3 -36.14 24.20 76.28
C THR A 3 -35.98 22.67 76.24
N LYS A 4 -34.82 22.11 76.64
CA LYS A 4 -34.33 21.86 78.03
C LYS A 4 -34.97 20.58 78.62
N ALA A 5 -34.15 19.58 78.96
CA ALA A 5 -34.29 18.82 80.22
C ALA A 5 -33.09 17.87 80.43
N ALA A 6 -32.33 18.16 81.49
CA ALA A 6 -31.53 17.20 82.22
C ALA A 6 -32.43 16.46 83.23
N THR A 7 -32.03 15.27 83.68
CA THR A 7 -32.55 14.70 84.93
C THR A 7 -31.45 13.89 85.63
N THR A 8 -30.98 14.45 86.73
CA THR A 8 -30.26 13.80 87.82
C THR A 8 -31.31 13.17 88.74
N THR A 9 -31.06 11.99 89.33
CA THR A 9 -31.67 11.64 90.63
C THR A 9 -30.68 10.87 91.49
N THR A 10 -30.63 11.31 92.74
CA THR A 10 -29.74 10.93 93.84
C THR A 10 -30.55 10.09 94.85
N THR A 11 -29.86 9.59 95.90
CA THR A 11 -30.38 9.15 97.23
C THR A 11 -31.00 7.73 97.25
N THR A 12 -30.72 6.83 98.21
CA THR A 12 -30.80 7.00 99.67
C THR A 12 -30.02 5.91 100.44
N THR A 13 -29.45 6.34 101.57
CA THR A 13 -28.79 5.64 102.67
C THR A 13 -29.73 4.72 103.46
N SER A 14 -29.25 3.58 103.98
CA SER A 14 -29.79 2.99 105.22
C SER A 14 -28.77 2.09 105.90
N ASN A 15 -28.48 2.44 107.14
CA ASN A 15 -27.70 1.73 108.14
C ASN A 15 -28.60 0.63 108.76
N ASP A 16 -28.08 -0.56 109.04
CA ASP A 16 -28.40 -1.29 110.28
C ASP A 16 -27.52 -2.54 110.44
N SER A 17 -26.83 -2.61 111.58
CA SER A 17 -26.36 -3.84 112.22
C SER A 17 -27.38 -4.14 113.33
N PRO A 18 -27.71 -5.41 113.62
CA PRO A 18 -26.96 -6.05 114.71
C PRO A 18 -26.86 -7.59 114.66
N ARG A 19 -25.82 -8.07 115.36
CA ARG A 19 -25.73 -9.30 116.19
C ARG A 19 -25.87 -10.67 115.53
N ASP A 20 -24.72 -11.31 115.42
CA ASP A 20 -24.34 -12.53 116.17
C ASP A 20 -25.39 -13.63 116.30
N SER A 21 -25.25 -14.67 115.48
CA SER A 21 -25.59 -16.06 115.82
C SER A 21 -24.78 -16.97 114.90
N THR A 22 -23.76 -17.55 115.50
CA THR A 22 -22.94 -18.64 114.98
C THR A 22 -23.80 -19.83 114.55
N ASP A 23 -23.78 -20.18 113.27
CA ASP A 23 -24.06 -21.54 112.84
C ASP A 23 -22.93 -22.01 111.91
N SER A 24 -22.36 -23.15 112.27
CA SER A 24 -21.10 -23.67 111.75
C SER A 24 -21.31 -24.31 110.38
N GLU A 25 -21.34 -23.51 109.30
CA GLU A 25 -21.22 -24.04 107.95
C GLU A 25 -19.77 -24.48 107.71
N SER A 26 -19.58 -25.80 107.68
CA SER A 26 -18.30 -26.45 107.45
C SER A 26 -17.66 -26.01 106.11
N PRO A 27 -16.31 -25.86 106.03
CA PRO A 27 -15.59 -25.32 104.88
C PRO A 27 -15.66 -26.15 103.57
N VAL A 28 -16.47 -27.21 103.53
CA VAL A 28 -16.61 -28.14 102.41
C VAL A 28 -17.76 -27.73 101.47
N GLU A 29 -18.77 -27.01 101.96
CA GLU A 29 -19.97 -26.68 101.17
C GLU A 29 -19.81 -25.39 100.34
N GLU A 30 -19.05 -24.42 100.84
CA GLU A 30 -18.70 -23.17 100.15
C GLU A 30 -17.73 -23.42 98.98
N THR A 31 -16.82 -24.39 99.13
CA THR A 31 -15.86 -24.78 98.07
C THR A 31 -16.55 -25.54 96.93
N ALA A 32 -17.60 -26.32 97.21
CA ALA A 32 -18.43 -26.98 96.20
C ALA A 32 -19.25 -25.97 95.38
N LYS A 33 -19.92 -25.01 96.02
CA LYS A 33 -20.65 -23.92 95.35
C LYS A 33 -19.71 -23.05 94.49
N ALA A 34 -18.49 -22.77 94.95
CA ALA A 34 -17.48 -22.04 94.19
C ALA A 34 -16.94 -22.83 92.97
N MET A 35 -16.83 -24.16 93.07
CA MET A 35 -16.44 -25.03 91.96
C MET A 35 -17.52 -25.11 90.87
N ASP A 36 -18.80 -25.17 91.26
CA ASP A 36 -19.93 -25.16 90.31
C ASP A 36 -20.10 -23.79 89.63
N ALA A 37 -19.90 -22.68 90.35
CA ALA A 37 -19.85 -21.35 89.76
C ALA A 37 -18.71 -21.20 88.73
N LYS A 38 -17.52 -21.77 89.01
CA LYS A 38 -16.40 -21.82 88.06
C LYS A 38 -16.73 -22.66 86.81
N ARG A 39 -17.44 -23.79 86.96
CA ARG A 39 -17.89 -24.62 85.84
C ARG A 39 -18.91 -23.88 84.96
N LEU A 40 -19.84 -23.14 85.57
CA LEU A 40 -20.84 -22.35 84.86
C LEU A 40 -20.20 -21.20 84.06
N LEU A 41 -19.22 -20.51 84.63
CA LEU A 41 -18.44 -19.47 83.96
C LEU A 41 -17.69 -20.01 82.74
N LYS A 42 -16.98 -21.13 82.88
CA LYS A 42 -16.30 -21.78 81.75
C LYS A 42 -17.28 -22.18 80.65
N ARG A 43 -18.45 -22.70 81.01
CA ARG A 43 -19.51 -23.05 80.05
C ARG A 43 -20.02 -21.84 79.28
N ASN A 44 -20.27 -20.73 79.97
CA ASN A 44 -20.72 -19.48 79.34
C ASN A 44 -19.63 -18.87 78.44
N GLN A 45 -18.37 -18.85 78.89
CA GLN A 45 -17.24 -18.41 78.06
C GLN A 45 -17.10 -19.23 76.78
N GLN A 46 -17.25 -20.55 76.86
CA GLN A 46 -17.18 -21.42 75.68
C GLN A 46 -18.37 -21.20 74.73
N ARG A 47 -19.55 -20.88 75.27
CA ARG A 47 -20.75 -20.55 74.48
C ARG A 47 -20.61 -19.19 73.78
N ASP A 48 -20.04 -18.20 74.45
CA ASP A 48 -19.77 -16.87 73.87
C ASP A 48 -18.66 -16.92 72.83
N PHE A 49 -17.63 -17.74 73.05
CA PHE A 49 -16.60 -18.00 72.04
C PHE A 49 -17.21 -18.61 70.78
N ARG A 50 -18.04 -19.67 70.91
CA ARG A 50 -18.75 -20.28 69.76
C ARG A 50 -19.65 -19.27 69.05
N ARG A 51 -20.32 -18.38 69.79
CA ARG A 51 -21.15 -17.32 69.21
C ARG A 51 -20.33 -16.32 68.40
N LYS A 52 -19.19 -15.85 68.93
CA LYS A 52 -18.28 -14.94 68.22
C LYS A 52 -17.72 -15.57 66.95
N VAL A 53 -17.31 -16.84 67.03
CA VAL A 53 -16.83 -17.60 65.86
C VAL A 53 -17.92 -17.72 64.80
N ASN A 54 -19.15 -18.09 65.16
CA ASN A 54 -20.26 -18.17 64.21
C ASN A 54 -20.60 -16.81 63.58
N GLN A 55 -20.58 -15.73 64.37
CA GLN A 55 -20.81 -14.37 63.85
C GLN A 55 -19.73 -13.95 62.85
N GLN A 56 -18.45 -14.25 63.13
CA GLN A 56 -17.36 -14.00 62.19
C GLN A 56 -17.50 -14.85 60.92
N LEU A 57 -17.92 -16.10 61.06
CA LEU A 57 -18.11 -17.01 59.93
C LEU A 57 -19.28 -16.56 59.04
N GLU A 58 -20.38 -16.10 59.62
CA GLU A 58 -21.49 -15.48 58.89
C GLU A 58 -21.09 -14.17 58.20
N PHE A 59 -20.31 -13.33 58.88
CA PHE A 59 -19.79 -12.09 58.30
C PHE A 59 -18.90 -12.39 57.08
N LEU A 60 -17.97 -13.33 57.19
CA LEU A 60 -17.11 -13.75 56.09
C LEU A 60 -17.92 -14.34 54.94
N ARG A 61 -18.93 -15.18 55.22
CA ARG A 61 -19.81 -15.75 54.18
C ARG A 61 -20.60 -14.67 53.44
N ARG A 62 -21.16 -13.69 54.17
CA ARG A 62 -21.84 -12.54 53.55
C ARG A 62 -20.87 -11.72 52.70
N ARG A 63 -19.65 -11.51 53.19
CA ARG A 63 -18.64 -10.74 52.46
C ARG A 63 -18.18 -11.43 51.17
N VAL A 64 -18.04 -12.76 51.21
CA VAL A 64 -17.76 -13.56 50.00
C VAL A 64 -18.91 -13.42 49.00
N ALA A 65 -20.17 -13.58 49.44
CA ALA A 65 -21.32 -13.45 48.56
C ALA A 65 -21.46 -12.04 47.94
N GLU A 66 -21.18 -10.98 48.70
CA GLU A 66 -21.15 -9.60 48.18
C GLU A 66 -20.05 -9.42 47.11
N LEU A 67 -18.83 -9.90 47.39
CA LEU A 67 -17.72 -9.79 46.47
C LEU A 67 -17.94 -10.61 45.19
N GLU A 68 -18.54 -11.80 45.30
CA GLU A 68 -18.93 -12.62 44.16
C GLU A 68 -19.99 -11.91 43.30
N ALA A 69 -20.99 -11.28 43.93
CA ALA A 69 -22.01 -10.50 43.23
C ALA A 69 -21.43 -9.26 42.52
N GLU A 70 -20.51 -8.54 43.16
CA GLU A 70 -19.79 -7.42 42.53
C GLU A 70 -18.93 -7.89 41.34
N LEU A 71 -18.28 -9.05 41.46
CA LEU A 71 -17.48 -9.63 40.39
C LEU A 71 -18.35 -9.98 39.18
N GLU A 72 -19.51 -10.61 39.40
CA GLU A 72 -20.43 -10.96 38.32
C GLU A 72 -21.08 -9.74 37.66
N MET A 73 -21.41 -8.70 38.44
CA MET A 73 -21.85 -7.40 37.89
C MET A 73 -20.77 -6.77 36.99
N ARG A 74 -19.50 -6.78 37.42
CA ARG A 74 -18.38 -6.25 36.62
C ARG A 74 -18.07 -7.11 35.39
N LYS A 75 -18.22 -8.44 35.46
CA LYS A 75 -18.08 -9.33 34.29
C LYS A 75 -19.19 -9.11 33.27
N LYS A 76 -20.44 -8.96 33.71
CA LYS A 76 -21.57 -8.61 32.83
C LYS A 76 -21.38 -7.25 32.16
N GLY A 77 -20.89 -6.24 32.89
CA GLY A 77 -20.53 -4.94 32.32
C GLY A 77 -19.40 -4.98 31.29
N ARG A 78 -18.45 -5.93 31.41
CA ARG A 78 -17.40 -6.14 30.40
C ARG A 78 -17.91 -6.76 29.10
N SER A 79 -19.10 -7.37 29.06
CA SER A 79 -19.60 -7.97 27.80
C SER A 79 -20.16 -6.93 26.81
N MET A 80 -20.40 -5.69 27.26
CA MET A 80 -20.83 -4.58 26.39
C MET A 80 -19.65 -3.79 25.80
N LEU A 81 -18.42 -4.07 26.23
CA LEU A 81 -17.20 -3.46 25.72
C LEU A 81 -16.43 -4.50 24.92
N LEU A 82 -16.00 -4.14 23.70
CA LEU A 82 -15.18 -5.03 22.88
C LEU A 82 -13.94 -5.43 23.71
N PRO A 83 -13.62 -6.73 23.87
CA PRO A 83 -12.45 -7.13 24.63
C PRO A 83 -11.20 -6.47 24.06
N TRP A 84 -10.36 -5.91 24.92
CA TRP A 84 -9.19 -5.14 24.49
C TRP A 84 -8.21 -5.97 23.63
N SER A 85 -8.24 -7.29 23.78
CA SER A 85 -7.54 -8.23 22.89
C SER A 85 -7.98 -8.13 21.43
N HIS A 86 -9.28 -7.92 21.16
CA HIS A 86 -9.79 -7.73 19.80
C HIS A 86 -9.40 -6.36 19.24
N VAL A 87 -9.39 -5.32 20.07
CA VAL A 87 -8.94 -3.99 19.66
C VAL A 87 -7.44 -4.00 19.35
N GLU A 88 -6.63 -4.63 20.21
CA GLU A 88 -5.21 -4.82 19.98
C GLU A 88 -4.94 -5.65 18.71
N GLN A 89 -5.71 -6.70 18.48
CA GLN A 89 -5.60 -7.52 17.27
C GLN A 89 -5.95 -6.73 16.00
N ALA A 90 -7.04 -5.95 16.03
CA ALA A 90 -7.44 -5.09 14.92
C ALA A 90 -6.35 -4.04 14.62
N LEU A 91 -5.86 -3.33 15.64
CA LEU A 91 -4.79 -2.35 15.50
C LEU A 91 -3.50 -2.97 14.96
N ARG A 92 -3.16 -4.20 15.36
CA ARG A 92 -2.00 -4.92 14.83
C ARG A 92 -2.18 -5.28 13.36
N HIS A 93 -3.37 -5.71 12.98
CA HIS A 93 -3.70 -6.01 11.58
C HIS A 93 -3.60 -4.74 10.73
N ASP A 94 -4.23 -3.64 11.18
CA ASP A 94 -4.18 -2.35 10.49
C ASP A 94 -2.75 -1.82 10.38
N LEU A 95 -1.93 -1.99 11.42
CA LEU A 95 -0.51 -1.62 11.38
C LEU A 95 0.26 -2.45 10.33
N ALA A 96 0.03 -3.76 10.27
CA ALA A 96 0.66 -4.62 9.27
C ALA A 96 0.25 -4.24 7.84
N GLU A 97 -1.03 -3.91 7.64
CA GLU A 97 -1.55 -3.43 6.36
C GLU A 97 -0.96 -2.05 5.98
N CYS A 98 -0.88 -1.12 6.94
CA CYS A 98 -0.23 0.17 6.75
C CYS A 98 1.26 0.02 6.42
N GLN A 99 1.95 -0.94 7.04
CA GLN A 99 3.35 -1.22 6.75
C GLN A 99 3.52 -1.82 5.34
N ALA A 100 2.69 -2.79 4.97
CA ALA A 100 2.72 -3.39 3.64
C ALA A 100 2.47 -2.35 2.54
N THR A 101 1.42 -1.54 2.69
CA THR A 101 1.09 -0.46 1.76
C THR A 101 2.19 0.61 1.70
N ASN A 102 2.78 0.99 2.83
CA ASN A 102 3.91 1.92 2.83
C ASN A 102 5.15 1.35 2.13
N THR A 103 5.45 0.05 2.31
CA THR A 103 6.57 -0.59 1.62
C THR A 103 6.34 -0.64 0.11
N ASP A 104 5.12 -0.94 -0.33
CA ASP A 104 4.74 -0.98 -1.74
C ASP A 104 4.77 0.42 -2.38
N LEU A 105 4.23 1.43 -1.67
CA LEU A 105 4.26 2.82 -2.12
C LEU A 105 5.70 3.33 -2.26
N ASN A 106 6.57 3.05 -1.29
CA ASN A 106 7.98 3.41 -1.38
C ASN A 106 8.72 2.68 -2.50
N ALA A 107 8.37 1.42 -2.79
CA ALA A 107 8.89 0.72 -3.96
C ALA A 107 8.45 1.40 -5.26
N THR A 108 7.17 1.75 -5.36
CA THR A 108 6.60 2.46 -6.50
C THR A 108 7.26 3.82 -6.72
N VAL A 109 7.44 4.62 -5.67
CA VAL A 109 8.11 5.92 -5.74
C VAL A 109 9.55 5.76 -6.25
N ARG A 110 10.30 4.78 -5.73
CA ARG A 110 11.67 4.51 -6.19
C ARG A 110 11.71 4.13 -7.67
N ALA A 111 10.79 3.28 -8.13
CA ALA A 111 10.69 2.91 -9.54
C ALA A 111 10.40 4.12 -10.44
N ARG A 112 9.44 4.98 -10.05
CA ARG A 112 9.11 6.21 -10.78
C ARG A 112 10.25 7.22 -10.83
N VAL A 113 10.99 7.37 -9.73
CA VAL A 113 12.19 8.23 -9.68
C VAL A 113 13.27 7.69 -10.62
N ALA A 114 13.51 6.38 -10.61
CA ALA A 114 14.47 5.74 -11.52
C ALA A 114 14.09 5.95 -13.00
N LEU A 115 12.81 5.77 -13.34
CA LEU A 115 12.28 6.03 -14.69
C LEU A 115 12.49 7.49 -15.10
N THR A 116 12.10 8.44 -14.25
CA THR A 116 12.23 9.88 -14.53
C THR A 116 13.68 10.28 -14.74
N HIS A 117 14.59 9.73 -13.93
CA HIS A 117 16.02 9.98 -14.08
C HIS A 117 16.56 9.40 -15.40
N ALA A 118 16.18 8.17 -15.74
CA ALA A 118 16.56 7.54 -17.00
C ALA A 118 16.07 8.35 -18.21
N MET A 119 14.80 8.77 -18.22
CA MET A 119 14.23 9.59 -19.29
C MET A 119 14.90 10.97 -19.39
N THR A 120 15.20 11.61 -18.27
CA THR A 120 15.87 12.93 -18.26
C THR A 120 17.28 12.81 -18.85
N LYS A 121 18.03 11.78 -18.43
CA LYS A 121 19.37 11.50 -18.95
C LYS A 121 19.33 11.20 -20.46
N TRP A 122 18.34 10.42 -20.89
CA TRP A 122 18.12 10.13 -22.30
C TRP A 122 17.81 11.41 -23.08
N LEU A 123 16.92 12.27 -22.60
CA LEU A 123 16.58 13.54 -23.25
C LEU A 123 17.82 14.43 -23.39
N GLN A 124 18.64 14.54 -22.35
CA GLN A 124 19.91 15.27 -22.39
C GLN A 124 20.91 14.70 -23.40
N SER A 125 20.87 13.39 -23.67
CA SER A 125 21.71 12.76 -24.68
C SER A 125 21.30 13.14 -26.11
N ILE A 126 20.01 13.39 -26.33
CA ILE A 126 19.44 13.77 -27.63
C ILE A 126 19.59 15.27 -27.85
N TYR A 127 19.27 16.08 -26.84
CA TYR A 127 19.36 17.53 -26.88
C TYR A 127 20.74 18.02 -26.41
N GLN A 128 21.79 17.62 -27.12
CA GLN A 128 23.07 18.31 -26.95
C GLN A 128 22.96 19.73 -27.53
N PRO A 129 23.51 20.75 -26.86
CA PRO A 129 23.60 22.11 -27.38
C PRO A 129 24.61 22.13 -28.52
N ILE A 130 24.19 21.69 -29.69
CA ILE A 130 24.93 21.86 -30.94
C ILE A 130 24.41 23.17 -31.52
N GLU A 131 25.30 24.14 -31.72
CA GLU A 131 25.05 25.30 -32.55
C GLU A 131 24.71 24.81 -33.96
N ARG A 132 23.42 24.60 -34.25
CA ARG A 132 22.97 24.05 -35.54
C ARG A 132 22.44 25.15 -36.45
N GLY A 133 22.82 25.07 -37.71
CA GLY A 133 22.25 25.88 -38.78
C GLY A 133 20.77 25.51 -39.05
N PRO A 134 20.01 26.39 -39.71
CA PRO A 134 18.56 26.29 -39.87
C PRO A 134 18.04 25.12 -40.73
N ASN A 135 18.91 24.22 -41.22
CA ASN A 135 18.58 23.21 -42.22
C ASN A 135 18.87 21.75 -41.80
N GLU A 136 19.15 21.51 -40.52
CA GLU A 136 19.41 20.15 -40.02
C GLU A 136 18.12 19.49 -39.51
N LEU A 137 17.93 18.21 -39.86
CA LEU A 137 16.84 17.36 -39.37
C LEU A 137 16.74 17.44 -37.84
N PRO A 138 15.51 17.44 -37.28
CA PRO A 138 15.30 17.72 -35.86
C PRO A 138 16.03 16.73 -34.94
N THR A 139 16.36 17.20 -33.74
CA THR A 139 17.30 16.51 -32.83
C THR A 139 16.87 15.10 -32.41
N TRP A 140 15.57 14.79 -32.49
CA TRP A 140 14.99 13.49 -32.14
C TRP A 140 15.34 12.34 -33.08
N PHE A 141 15.97 12.61 -34.22
CA PHE A 141 16.40 11.56 -35.17
C PHE A 141 17.51 10.65 -34.64
N ARG A 142 18.23 11.05 -33.57
CA ARG A 142 19.17 10.17 -32.87
C ARG A 142 18.52 9.60 -31.63
N ALA A 143 17.89 8.44 -31.78
CA ALA A 143 17.30 7.70 -30.67
C ALA A 143 18.23 6.60 -30.15
N GLY A 144 18.47 6.61 -28.84
CA GLY A 144 19.02 5.46 -28.10
C GLY A 144 17.98 4.87 -27.15
N LEU A 145 18.12 3.61 -26.75
CA LEU A 145 17.27 2.98 -25.73
C LEU A 145 17.99 2.96 -24.38
N CYS A 146 17.19 2.95 -23.30
CA CYS A 146 17.68 2.74 -21.95
C CYS A 146 17.77 1.23 -21.63
N ASP A 147 18.48 0.88 -20.56
CA ASP A 147 18.54 -0.51 -20.05
C ASP A 147 17.26 -0.95 -19.32
N ASN A 148 16.48 -0.01 -18.78
CA ASN A 148 15.27 -0.32 -18.01
C ASN A 148 14.07 -0.54 -18.96
N ASP A 149 13.41 -1.69 -18.87
CA ASP A 149 12.22 -2.09 -19.65
C ASP A 149 11.12 -1.01 -19.71
N GLU A 150 10.77 -0.40 -18.57
CA GLU A 150 9.75 0.67 -18.54
C GLU A 150 10.21 1.91 -19.32
N ALA A 151 11.50 2.25 -19.21
CA ALA A 151 12.09 3.36 -19.93
C ALA A 151 12.22 3.06 -21.43
N ARG A 152 12.55 1.82 -21.81
CA ARG A 152 12.58 1.36 -23.22
C ARG A 152 11.22 1.56 -23.87
N ARG A 153 10.16 1.09 -23.20
CA ARG A 153 8.79 1.27 -23.68
C ARG A 153 8.41 2.74 -23.79
N ALA A 154 8.73 3.54 -22.78
CA ALA A 154 8.45 4.98 -22.80
C ALA A 154 9.18 5.71 -23.95
N VAL A 155 10.43 5.35 -24.24
CA VAL A 155 11.20 5.92 -25.35
C VAL A 155 10.60 5.53 -26.70
N CYS A 156 10.31 4.24 -26.92
CA CYS A 156 9.64 3.78 -28.15
C CYS A 156 8.28 4.47 -28.35
N ASP A 157 7.50 4.58 -27.27
CA ASP A 157 6.21 5.27 -27.30
C ASP A 157 6.37 6.75 -27.66
N TRP A 158 7.30 7.45 -27.00
CA TRP A 158 7.56 8.87 -27.28
C TRP A 158 7.99 9.10 -28.73
N ILE A 159 8.95 8.32 -29.26
CA ILE A 159 9.44 8.49 -30.64
C ILE A 159 8.31 8.25 -31.64
N THR A 160 7.59 7.14 -31.49
CA THR A 160 6.52 6.76 -32.42
C THR A 160 5.35 7.74 -32.39
N GLN A 161 4.93 8.20 -31.21
CA GLN A 161 3.92 9.25 -31.08
C GLN A 161 4.40 10.58 -31.68
N HIS A 162 5.66 10.96 -31.44
CA HIS A 162 6.21 12.18 -31.98
C HIS A 162 6.20 12.16 -33.52
N MET A 163 6.61 11.04 -34.14
CA MET A 163 6.51 10.86 -35.58
C MET A 163 5.07 10.93 -36.09
N TYR A 164 4.13 10.29 -35.40
CA TYR A 164 2.72 10.29 -35.77
C TYR A 164 2.14 11.71 -35.77
N TYR A 165 2.29 12.45 -34.68
CA TYR A 165 1.76 13.82 -34.58
C TYR A 165 2.46 14.81 -35.53
N HIS A 166 3.71 14.55 -35.92
CA HIS A 166 4.44 15.38 -36.89
C HIS A 166 4.32 14.92 -38.34
N THR A 167 3.53 13.87 -38.62
CA THR A 167 3.47 13.25 -39.96
C THR A 167 3.11 14.28 -41.03
N ASP A 168 2.08 15.09 -40.82
CA ASP A 168 1.62 16.07 -41.82
C ASP A 168 2.67 17.17 -42.07
N SER A 169 3.29 17.66 -41.01
CA SER A 169 4.35 18.68 -41.07
C SER A 169 5.59 18.18 -41.82
N VAL A 170 5.97 16.92 -41.58
CA VAL A 170 7.12 16.28 -42.25
C VAL A 170 6.79 16.03 -43.73
N LEU A 171 5.62 15.49 -44.04
CA LEU A 171 5.19 15.25 -45.42
C LEU A 171 5.14 16.54 -46.22
N GLN A 172 4.57 17.62 -45.69
CA GLN A 172 4.56 18.93 -46.35
C GLN A 172 5.97 19.46 -46.59
N ARG A 173 6.87 19.37 -45.61
CA ARG A 173 8.28 19.80 -45.75
C ARG A 173 9.01 19.00 -46.83
N MET A 174 8.67 17.73 -46.99
CA MET A 174 9.24 16.84 -48.01
C MET A 174 8.61 17.02 -49.40
N GLY A 175 7.71 18.00 -49.57
CA GLY A 175 7.07 18.34 -50.85
C GLY A 175 5.79 17.57 -51.14
N PHE A 176 5.23 16.84 -50.16
CA PHE A 176 3.95 16.19 -50.32
C PHE A 176 2.80 17.14 -49.93
N HIS A 177 2.22 17.82 -50.91
CA HIS A 177 1.01 18.62 -50.67
C HIS A 177 -0.27 17.79 -50.80
N PRO A 178 -1.31 18.02 -49.98
CA PRO A 178 -2.58 17.28 -50.07
C PRO A 178 -3.32 17.46 -51.39
N SER A 179 -3.08 18.55 -52.11
CA SER A 179 -3.64 18.85 -53.43
C SER A 179 -3.09 17.96 -54.54
N ASP A 180 -1.93 17.36 -54.32
CA ASP A 180 -1.18 16.71 -55.37
C ASP A 180 -1.61 15.26 -55.52
N GLN A 181 -2.31 14.97 -56.60
CA GLN A 181 -2.82 13.63 -56.93
C GLN A 181 -2.00 12.93 -58.01
N SER A 182 -0.74 13.33 -58.22
CA SER A 182 0.18 12.64 -59.10
C SER A 182 1.08 11.70 -58.32
N PRO A 183 1.34 10.47 -58.81
CA PRO A 183 2.43 9.66 -58.30
C PRO A 183 3.75 10.43 -58.37
N MET A 184 4.64 10.18 -57.41
CA MET A 184 5.93 10.85 -57.33
C MET A 184 6.96 9.87 -56.78
N GLN A 185 8.12 9.78 -57.42
CA GLN A 185 9.26 9.06 -56.90
C GLN A 185 10.50 9.93 -57.07
N GLU A 186 11.20 10.19 -55.98
CA GLU A 186 12.39 11.03 -55.99
C GLU A 186 13.45 10.44 -55.07
N PHE A 187 14.68 10.41 -55.56
CA PHE A 187 15.84 9.94 -54.81
C PHE A 187 16.91 11.02 -54.87
N VAL A 188 17.19 11.67 -53.73
CA VAL A 188 18.19 12.74 -53.62
C VAL A 188 19.38 12.22 -52.84
N PHE A 189 20.58 12.40 -53.39
CA PHE A 189 21.85 12.11 -52.72
C PHE A 189 22.55 13.40 -52.34
N ASP A 190 23.11 13.43 -51.13
CA ASP A 190 24.09 14.42 -50.71
C ASP A 190 25.38 13.70 -50.30
N THR A 191 26.44 13.92 -51.07
CA THR A 191 27.78 13.38 -50.83
C THR A 191 28.78 14.45 -50.41
N SER A 192 28.32 15.70 -50.21
CA SER A 192 29.19 16.83 -49.88
C SER A 192 29.86 16.71 -48.52
N LYS A 193 29.28 15.90 -47.62
CA LYS A 193 29.67 15.78 -46.21
C LYS A 193 30.70 14.68 -45.92
N GLY A 194 31.22 14.01 -46.96
CA GLY A 194 32.15 12.88 -46.81
C GLY A 194 31.49 11.56 -46.38
N TYR A 195 30.17 11.55 -46.24
CA TYR A 195 29.32 10.36 -46.13
C TYR A 195 28.14 10.50 -47.10
N ILE A 196 27.48 9.38 -47.41
CA ILE A 196 26.30 9.39 -48.27
C ILE A 196 25.07 9.62 -47.39
N GLU A 197 24.46 10.79 -47.53
CA GLU A 197 23.11 11.04 -47.05
C GLU A 197 22.15 10.93 -48.24
N TYR A 198 21.00 10.31 -48.04
CA TYR A 198 19.99 10.23 -49.09
C TYR A 198 18.58 10.41 -48.54
N ILE A 199 17.73 10.99 -49.39
CA ILE A 199 16.29 11.13 -49.14
C ILE A 199 15.56 10.40 -50.26
N TYR A 200 14.83 9.35 -49.89
CA TYR A 200 13.91 8.65 -50.78
C TYR A 200 12.48 9.08 -50.49
N ARG A 201 11.78 9.52 -51.53
CA ARG A 201 10.38 9.95 -51.49
C ARG A 201 9.58 9.15 -52.50
N ASP A 202 8.45 8.61 -52.06
CA ASP A 202 7.58 7.80 -52.87
C ASP A 202 6.12 8.09 -52.53
N ARG A 203 5.33 8.43 -53.56
CA ARG A 203 3.88 8.54 -53.51
C ARG A 203 3.30 7.60 -54.56
N CYS A 204 2.62 6.59 -54.06
CA CYS A 204 1.82 5.67 -54.86
C CYS A 204 0.32 5.96 -54.63
N ILE A 205 -0.48 5.93 -55.69
CA ILE A 205 -1.93 6.12 -55.63
C ILE A 205 -2.61 4.79 -55.94
N HIS A 206 -3.36 4.27 -54.98
CA HIS A 206 -4.06 3.00 -55.10
C HIS A 206 -5.56 3.23 -55.17
N TYR A 207 -6.20 2.68 -56.21
CA TYR A 207 -7.66 2.68 -56.37
C TYR A 207 -8.28 1.47 -55.67
N ALA A 208 -8.05 1.34 -54.36
CA ALA A 208 -8.56 0.26 -53.53
C ALA A 208 -9.02 0.80 -52.17
N SER A 209 -9.83 0.03 -51.44
CA SER A 209 -10.23 0.42 -50.07
C SER A 209 -9.03 0.43 -49.12
N LEU A 210 -9.11 1.30 -48.11
CA LEU A 210 -8.11 1.42 -47.05
C LEU A 210 -7.83 0.06 -46.42
N ASP A 211 -8.87 -0.72 -46.11
CA ASP A 211 -8.76 -2.05 -45.49
C ASP A 211 -7.94 -3.04 -46.34
N ARG A 212 -8.15 -3.02 -47.66
CA ARG A 212 -7.45 -3.92 -48.57
C ARG A 212 -5.97 -3.56 -48.69
N VAL A 213 -5.67 -2.26 -48.73
CA VAL A 213 -4.29 -1.76 -48.75
C VAL A 213 -3.60 -2.05 -47.41
N LEU A 214 -4.30 -1.85 -46.29
CA LEU A 214 -3.83 -2.13 -44.95
C LEU A 214 -3.48 -3.61 -44.77
N GLU A 215 -4.38 -4.52 -45.16
CA GLU A 215 -4.14 -5.95 -45.06
C GLU A 215 -2.95 -6.39 -45.93
N ALA A 216 -2.84 -5.85 -47.14
CA ALA A 216 -1.69 -6.10 -48.01
C ALA A 216 -0.38 -5.58 -47.40
N TYR A 217 -0.39 -4.39 -46.78
CA TYR A 217 0.77 -3.81 -46.13
C TYR A 217 1.19 -4.61 -44.90
N ARG A 218 0.26 -5.03 -44.03
CA ARG A 218 0.57 -5.91 -42.90
C ARG A 218 1.21 -7.21 -43.36
N ARG A 219 0.65 -7.86 -44.38
CA ARG A 219 1.26 -9.07 -44.98
C ARG A 219 2.67 -8.76 -45.47
N LEU A 220 2.86 -7.70 -46.24
CA LEU A 220 4.18 -7.28 -46.71
C LEU A 220 5.15 -7.10 -45.53
N CYS A 221 4.75 -6.34 -44.51
CA CYS A 221 5.54 -6.05 -43.31
C CYS A 221 5.93 -7.30 -42.50
N HIS A 222 5.12 -8.36 -42.54
CA HIS A 222 5.37 -9.60 -41.80
C HIS A 222 6.03 -10.69 -42.64
N THR A 223 5.92 -10.67 -43.98
CA THR A 223 6.37 -11.77 -44.83
C THR A 223 7.42 -11.41 -45.90
N SER A 224 7.65 -10.13 -46.20
CA SER A 224 8.45 -9.71 -47.37
C SER A 224 9.89 -9.33 -47.03
N THR A 225 10.86 -9.92 -47.74
CA THR A 225 12.34 -9.78 -47.65
C THR A 225 12.93 -8.37 -47.85
N MET A 226 12.13 -7.30 -47.75
CA MET A 226 12.61 -5.94 -47.94
C MET A 226 13.35 -5.43 -46.70
N PRO A 227 14.45 -4.67 -46.85
CA PRO A 227 15.28 -4.24 -45.71
C PRO A 227 14.58 -3.25 -44.78
N PHE A 228 13.57 -2.53 -45.27
CA PHE A 228 12.73 -1.63 -44.47
C PHE A 228 11.57 -2.36 -43.76
N VAL A 229 11.44 -3.67 -43.94
CA VAL A 229 10.36 -4.50 -43.42
C VAL A 229 10.90 -5.41 -42.31
N ALA A 230 10.07 -5.79 -41.33
CA ALA A 230 10.45 -6.68 -40.24
C ALA A 230 10.84 -8.11 -40.68
N ALA A 231 10.67 -8.46 -41.96
CA ALA A 231 11.03 -9.79 -42.46
C ALA A 231 12.54 -10.00 -42.43
N ASN A 232 12.96 -11.22 -42.07
CA ASN A 232 14.35 -11.60 -41.80
C ASN A 232 15.04 -10.79 -40.70
N ARG A 233 14.31 -9.93 -39.96
CA ARG A 233 14.80 -9.26 -38.75
C ARG A 233 14.35 -10.06 -37.54
N GLN A 234 15.22 -10.18 -36.55
CA GLN A 234 14.84 -10.80 -35.28
C GLN A 234 13.95 -9.82 -34.51
N ARG A 235 12.71 -10.21 -34.21
CA ARG A 235 11.83 -9.44 -33.31
C ARG A 235 12.38 -9.53 -31.89
N LEU A 236 12.52 -8.38 -31.24
CA LEU A 236 13.03 -8.21 -29.88
C LEU A 236 11.93 -7.59 -28.99
N ASP A 237 12.08 -7.73 -27.68
CA ASP A 237 11.27 -7.05 -26.65
C ASP A 237 9.75 -7.21 -26.78
N ALA A 238 9.28 -8.29 -27.43
CA ALA A 238 7.85 -8.55 -27.62
C ALA A 238 7.08 -8.65 -26.29
N SER A 239 7.73 -9.16 -25.22
CA SER A 239 7.14 -9.22 -23.88
C SER A 239 7.00 -7.85 -23.21
N ILE A 240 7.88 -6.90 -23.52
CA ILE A 240 7.94 -5.58 -22.87
C ILE A 240 7.04 -4.58 -23.61
N LEU A 241 7.14 -4.58 -24.94
CA LEU A 241 6.44 -3.63 -25.80
C LEU A 241 5.03 -4.09 -26.18
N GLY A 242 4.76 -5.40 -26.12
CA GLY A 242 3.48 -5.99 -26.53
C GLY A 242 3.30 -6.01 -28.05
N ASP A 243 2.04 -6.19 -28.47
CA ASP A 243 1.69 -6.34 -29.90
C ASP A 243 1.56 -5.02 -30.65
N GLU A 244 1.52 -3.89 -29.95
CA GLU A 244 1.43 -2.56 -30.57
C GLU A 244 2.72 -2.14 -31.29
N PHE A 245 3.87 -2.70 -30.87
CA PHE A 245 5.17 -2.34 -31.42
C PHE A 245 5.86 -3.56 -32.04
N ILE A 246 6.62 -3.28 -33.09
CA ILE A 246 7.56 -4.23 -33.65
C ILE A 246 8.94 -3.61 -33.48
N TYR A 247 9.66 -4.05 -32.45
CA TYR A 247 11.09 -3.80 -32.33
C TYR A 247 11.86 -4.96 -32.97
N SER A 248 12.75 -4.67 -33.90
CA SER A 248 13.44 -5.69 -34.68
C SER A 248 14.88 -5.33 -35.01
N ARG A 249 15.73 -6.34 -35.12
CA ARG A 249 17.15 -6.20 -35.43
C ARG A 249 17.55 -6.93 -36.70
N HIS A 250 18.38 -6.28 -37.51
CA HIS A 250 19.07 -6.90 -38.63
C HIS A 250 20.55 -7.10 -38.30
N HIS A 251 20.93 -8.31 -37.86
CA HIS A 251 22.29 -8.63 -37.38
C HIS A 251 23.40 -8.30 -38.37
N ALA A 252 23.21 -8.58 -39.67
CA ALA A 252 24.27 -8.39 -40.65
C ALA A 252 24.64 -6.92 -40.90
N VAL A 253 23.76 -5.97 -40.56
CA VAL A 253 23.96 -4.52 -40.78
C VAL A 253 23.94 -3.77 -39.44
N ASN A 254 23.79 -4.48 -38.32
CA ASN A 254 23.61 -3.93 -36.97
C ASN A 254 22.57 -2.80 -36.92
N ASP A 255 21.44 -3.00 -37.59
CA ASP A 255 20.37 -2.01 -37.69
C ASP A 255 19.19 -2.42 -36.80
N ASN A 256 18.86 -1.57 -35.83
CA ASN A 256 17.71 -1.75 -34.95
C ASN A 256 16.58 -0.84 -35.38
N LEU A 257 15.37 -1.36 -35.35
CA LEU A 257 14.22 -0.69 -35.93
C LEU A 257 13.01 -0.80 -35.01
N VAL A 258 12.41 0.34 -34.68
CA VAL A 258 11.08 0.39 -34.06
C VAL A 258 10.04 0.73 -35.12
N HIS A 259 8.96 -0.04 -35.13
CA HIS A 259 7.81 0.16 -36.00
C HIS A 259 6.52 0.18 -35.18
N ARG A 260 5.59 1.07 -35.54
CA ARG A 260 4.26 1.16 -34.94
C ARG A 260 3.22 1.58 -35.98
N GLU A 261 2.02 1.02 -35.83
CA GLU A 261 0.85 1.29 -36.65
C GLU A 261 -0.16 2.17 -35.88
N PHE A 262 -0.64 3.23 -36.53
CA PHE A 262 -1.73 4.07 -36.03
C PHE A 262 -2.91 4.01 -37.01
N VAL A 263 -4.05 3.48 -36.56
CA VAL A 263 -5.27 3.33 -37.36
C VAL A 263 -6.34 4.28 -36.87
N SER A 264 -6.94 5.02 -37.80
CA SER A 264 -8.13 5.85 -37.62
C SER A 264 -9.12 5.54 -38.76
N GLU A 265 -10.38 5.97 -38.62
CA GLU A 265 -11.44 5.64 -39.59
C GLU A 265 -11.08 5.94 -41.06
N ASN A 266 -10.39 7.07 -41.29
CA ASN A 266 -10.05 7.54 -42.64
C ASN A 266 -8.54 7.65 -42.89
N ARG A 267 -7.70 7.11 -42.01
CA ARG A 267 -6.24 7.31 -42.07
C ARG A 267 -5.52 6.16 -41.38
N VAL A 268 -4.52 5.61 -42.06
CA VAL A 268 -3.52 4.73 -41.44
C VAL A 268 -2.14 5.38 -41.57
N VAL A 269 -1.39 5.42 -40.48
CA VAL A 269 -0.02 5.90 -40.47
C VAL A 269 0.89 4.81 -39.90
N PHE A 270 1.88 4.42 -40.69
CA PHE A 270 2.98 3.60 -40.23
C PHE A 270 4.16 4.51 -39.93
N VAL A 271 4.71 4.37 -38.72
CA VAL A 271 5.93 5.07 -38.35
C VAL A 271 7.04 4.05 -38.12
N GLN A 272 8.23 4.42 -38.56
CA GLN A 272 9.38 3.56 -38.48
C GLN A 272 10.64 4.38 -38.23
N HIS A 273 11.42 3.99 -37.24
CA HIS A 273 12.63 4.70 -36.86
C HIS A 273 13.76 3.75 -36.53
N SER A 274 14.99 4.13 -36.92
CA SER A 274 16.19 3.40 -36.52
C SER A 274 16.58 3.79 -35.10
N ILE A 275 16.97 2.80 -34.31
CA ILE A 275 17.54 2.99 -32.97
C ILE A 275 19.04 2.79 -33.07
N HIS A 276 19.82 3.83 -32.83
CA HIS A 276 21.26 3.81 -33.05
C HIS A 276 22.04 3.23 -31.87
N ASP A 277 21.58 3.51 -30.65
CA ASP A 277 22.24 3.06 -29.42
C ASP A 277 21.30 2.16 -28.64
N ASP A 278 21.54 0.84 -28.64
CA ASP A 278 20.82 -0.10 -27.78
C ASP A 278 21.81 -0.84 -26.86
N PRO A 279 21.80 -0.56 -25.55
CA PRO A 279 22.74 -1.18 -24.61
C PRO A 279 22.46 -2.67 -24.36
N SER A 280 21.23 -3.16 -24.59
CA SER A 280 20.87 -4.59 -24.51
C SER A 280 21.56 -5.46 -25.55
N THR A 281 22.31 -4.84 -26.44
CA THR A 281 22.88 -5.46 -27.63
C THR A 281 24.41 -5.46 -27.68
N ARG A 282 25.06 -5.01 -26.60
CA ARG A 282 26.51 -5.10 -26.40
C ARG A 282 26.93 -6.46 -25.85
#